data_AF-A0A517Z9I7-F1
#
_entry.id   AF-A0A517Z9I7-F1
#
_cell.length_a   1.000
_cell.length_b   1.000
_cell.length_c   1.000
_cell.angle_alpha   90.00
_cell.angle_beta   90.00
_cell.angle_gamma   90.00
#
_symmetry.space_group_name_H-M   'P 1'
#
loop_
_entity.id
_entity.type
_entity.pdbx_description
1 polymer ?
#
loop_
_entity_poly.entity_id
_entity_poly.type
_entity_poly.pdbx_seq_one_letter_code
_entity_poly.pdbx_strand_id
1 'polypeptide(L)'
;MPMRVTVLTAILLWELVPGHGYETDTVRAAEHASAEKLVEELGSRSFPLREESTRRLRDLGEGALPALREALESRRLEVRLRAARLIETIEMTALMERVEVLRQGRVEPDANLPGWTDFRQLVDDADGAGELYYRMVQSEPQLMYLVSQDAEQRRAELEKRCTDLRMPFANHGGSHAGIAPETTATLLFLSCDPRIHASQSAHGCVSSLVLRSEFDQATRDVDIGDALRRLLGAWTIHSTSGSSMQRLTIAAKYELPEGVRVALDVIDDRTRGPQIQYAIFFVAKMGGEEHIAELEALLENDAVLTPRRGRGGSGFTAQIRDAALVALLHMTDQDPDEYGFNRLRPHSQYLFAPNTAGFDSEEDREQALQKWQTWRKQNLRENLPIDSDAIEGFTL
;
A
#
# COMPACT_ATOMS: atom_id res chain seq x y z
N MET A 1 -68.91 -40.67 5.40
CA MET A 1 -69.66 -40.89 4.14
C MET A 1 -70.43 -39.61 3.81
N PRO A 2 -70.44 -39.12 2.56
CA PRO A 2 -69.25 -38.63 1.85
C PRO A 2 -69.48 -37.24 1.24
N MET A 3 -68.41 -36.47 1.01
CA MET A 3 -68.23 -35.81 -0.28
C MET A 3 -66.75 -35.54 -0.52
N ARG A 4 -66.25 -36.16 -1.60
CA ARG A 4 -64.93 -36.01 -2.18
C ARG A 4 -64.91 -34.69 -2.94
N VAL A 5 -63.85 -33.90 -2.81
CA VAL A 5 -63.48 -32.90 -3.82
C VAL A 5 -62.04 -33.16 -4.24
N THR A 6 -61.92 -33.26 -5.54
CA THR A 6 -60.84 -33.84 -6.32
C THR A 6 -59.71 -32.84 -6.49
N VAL A 7 -58.48 -33.35 -6.38
CA VAL A 7 -57.22 -32.71 -6.78
C VAL A 7 -57.27 -32.41 -8.28
N LEU A 8 -56.96 -31.18 -8.67
CA LEU A 8 -56.67 -30.81 -10.06
C LEU A 8 -55.31 -30.11 -10.09
N THR A 9 -54.30 -30.91 -10.39
CA THR A 9 -52.95 -30.54 -10.82
C THR A 9 -53.03 -29.66 -12.07
N ALA A 10 -52.61 -28.40 -11.97
CA ALA A 10 -52.25 -27.58 -13.11
C ALA A 10 -50.73 -27.63 -13.28
N ILE A 11 -50.28 -28.56 -14.13
CA ILE A 11 -48.94 -28.54 -14.73
C ILE A 11 -48.99 -27.45 -15.80
N LEU A 12 -48.41 -26.29 -15.51
CA LEU A 12 -48.11 -25.28 -16.53
C LEU A 12 -46.73 -25.59 -17.10
N LEU A 13 -46.75 -26.25 -18.26
CA LEU A 13 -45.65 -26.35 -19.19
C LEU A 13 -45.16 -24.93 -19.54
N TRP A 14 -43.97 -24.57 -19.04
CA TRP A 14 -43.21 -23.45 -19.57
C TRP A 14 -42.42 -23.95 -20.78
N GLU A 15 -43.09 -24.03 -21.93
CA GLU A 15 -42.40 -24.17 -23.21
C GLU A 15 -41.72 -22.86 -23.62
N LEU A 16 -40.57 -23.02 -24.24
CA LEU A 16 -39.67 -22.05 -24.86
C LEU A 16 -40.31 -20.72 -25.30
N VAL A 17 -39.86 -19.62 -24.70
CA VAL A 17 -39.86 -18.29 -25.35
C VAL A 17 -38.39 -17.90 -25.62
N PRO A 18 -37.90 -18.02 -26.85
CA PRO A 18 -36.63 -17.39 -27.24
C PRO A 18 -36.94 -15.92 -27.53
N GLY A 19 -36.73 -15.03 -26.56
CA GLY A 19 -37.15 -13.64 -26.72
C GLY A 19 -36.60 -12.64 -25.70
N HIS A 20 -35.35 -12.79 -25.23
CA HIS A 20 -34.70 -11.79 -24.35
C HIS A 20 -33.40 -11.22 -24.93
N GLY A 21 -33.00 -11.58 -26.15
CA GLY A 21 -31.79 -11.04 -26.80
C GLY A 21 -32.05 -9.98 -27.89
N TYR A 22 -33.24 -9.95 -28.49
CA TYR A 22 -33.51 -9.11 -29.67
C TYR A 22 -33.84 -7.64 -29.32
N GLU A 23 -34.45 -7.40 -28.17
CA GLU A 23 -34.87 -6.06 -27.74
C GLU A 23 -33.68 -5.22 -27.23
N THR A 24 -32.71 -5.87 -26.56
CA THR A 24 -31.48 -5.21 -26.10
C THR A 24 -30.53 -4.86 -27.23
N ASP A 25 -30.41 -5.71 -28.26
CA ASP A 25 -29.52 -5.46 -29.40
C ASP A 25 -30.05 -4.37 -30.34
N THR A 26 -31.37 -4.30 -30.52
CA THR A 26 -32.00 -3.25 -31.34
C THR A 26 -31.97 -1.88 -30.68
N VAL A 27 -32.15 -1.80 -29.36
CA VAL A 27 -32.01 -0.55 -28.58
C VAL A 27 -30.56 -0.06 -28.62
N ARG A 28 -29.58 -0.94 -28.37
CA ARG A 28 -28.15 -0.58 -28.44
C ARG A 28 -27.71 -0.09 -29.83
N ALA A 29 -28.19 -0.73 -30.90
CA ALA A 29 -27.89 -0.32 -32.26
C ALA A 29 -28.49 1.07 -32.61
N ALA A 30 -29.70 1.37 -32.11
CA ALA A 30 -30.33 2.66 -32.30
C ALA A 30 -29.65 3.78 -31.48
N GLU A 31 -29.21 3.49 -30.26
CA GLU A 31 -28.42 4.41 -29.42
C GLU A 31 -27.06 4.73 -30.05
N HIS A 32 -26.39 3.72 -30.62
CA HIS A 32 -25.12 3.89 -31.33
C HIS A 32 -25.27 4.78 -32.58
N ALA A 33 -26.27 4.49 -33.42
CA ALA A 33 -26.56 5.31 -34.61
C ALA A 33 -26.96 6.76 -34.25
N SER A 34 -27.61 6.95 -33.09
CA SER A 34 -27.89 8.28 -32.55
C SER A 34 -26.61 8.99 -32.07
N ALA A 35 -25.68 8.27 -31.44
CA ALA A 35 -24.42 8.82 -30.97
C ALA A 35 -23.50 9.26 -32.13
N GLU A 36 -23.39 8.47 -33.21
CA GLU A 36 -22.62 8.82 -34.41
C GLU A 36 -23.07 10.15 -35.02
N LYS A 37 -24.38 10.34 -35.16
CA LYS A 37 -24.93 11.59 -35.68
C LYS A 37 -24.59 12.79 -34.78
N LEU A 38 -24.69 12.63 -33.47
CA LEU A 38 -24.34 13.69 -32.53
C LEU A 38 -22.84 14.01 -32.57
N VAL A 39 -21.99 13.01 -32.81
CA VAL A 39 -20.54 13.18 -33.01
C VAL A 39 -20.24 14.03 -34.25
N GLU A 40 -20.93 13.82 -35.37
CA GLU A 40 -20.77 14.68 -36.55
C GLU A 40 -21.14 16.14 -36.25
N GLU A 41 -22.19 16.34 -35.46
CA GLU A 41 -22.70 17.65 -35.06
C GLU A 41 -21.75 18.39 -34.09
N LEU A 42 -20.83 17.69 -33.39
CA LEU A 42 -19.74 18.32 -32.61
C LEU A 42 -18.83 19.20 -33.47
N GLY A 43 -18.75 18.93 -34.78
CA GLY A 43 -17.98 19.72 -35.73
C GLY A 43 -18.81 20.74 -36.51
N SER A 44 -20.06 21.00 -36.10
CA SER A 44 -20.97 21.92 -36.79
C SER A 44 -20.47 23.36 -36.74
N ARG A 45 -20.79 24.17 -37.75
CA ARG A 45 -20.54 25.62 -37.72
C ARG A 45 -21.44 26.36 -36.72
N SER A 46 -22.60 25.79 -36.40
CA SER A 46 -23.56 26.34 -35.43
C SER A 46 -23.10 26.03 -34.00
N PHE A 47 -22.72 27.06 -33.25
CA PHE A 47 -22.34 26.92 -31.84
C PHE A 47 -23.46 26.29 -30.99
N PRO A 48 -24.74 26.72 -31.10
CA PRO A 48 -25.83 26.08 -30.37
C PRO A 48 -25.95 24.57 -30.64
N LEU A 49 -25.77 24.15 -31.90
CA LEU A 49 -25.86 22.74 -32.26
C LEU A 49 -24.69 21.93 -31.67
N ARG A 50 -23.47 22.49 -31.63
CA ARG A 50 -22.32 21.86 -30.98
C ARG A 50 -22.57 21.64 -29.48
N GLU A 51 -23.09 22.65 -28.80
CA GLU A 51 -23.34 22.57 -27.35
C GLU A 51 -24.51 21.64 -27.02
N GLU A 52 -25.56 21.61 -27.85
CA GLU A 52 -26.64 20.65 -27.71
C GLU A 52 -26.17 19.20 -27.91
N SER A 53 -25.38 18.96 -28.95
CA SER A 53 -24.82 17.62 -29.23
C SER A 53 -23.89 17.17 -28.11
N THR A 54 -23.05 18.08 -27.61
CA THR A 54 -22.18 17.83 -26.46
C THR A 54 -22.99 17.39 -25.24
N ARG A 55 -24.12 18.06 -24.96
CA ARG A 55 -25.00 17.70 -23.84
C ARG A 55 -25.65 16.34 -24.05
N ARG A 56 -26.23 16.10 -25.22
CA ARG A 56 -26.89 14.82 -25.52
C ARG A 56 -25.92 13.64 -25.48
N LEU A 57 -24.70 13.81 -25.97
CA LEU A 57 -23.65 12.78 -25.87
C LEU A 57 -23.26 12.50 -24.42
N ARG A 58 -23.24 13.52 -23.56
CA ARG A 58 -23.03 13.33 -22.12
C ARG A 58 -24.19 12.59 -21.47
N ASP A 59 -25.43 12.97 -21.80
CA ASP A 59 -26.65 12.36 -21.25
C ASP A 59 -26.79 10.89 -21.69
N LEU A 60 -26.27 10.51 -22.86
CA LEU A 60 -26.17 9.12 -23.31
C LEU A 60 -25.17 8.29 -22.47
N GLY A 61 -24.27 8.92 -21.73
CA GLY A 61 -23.31 8.24 -20.86
C GLY A 61 -22.43 7.24 -21.61
N GLU A 62 -22.20 6.06 -21.02
CA GLU A 62 -21.31 5.03 -21.57
C GLU A 62 -21.72 4.55 -22.97
N GLY A 63 -23.01 4.68 -23.34
CA GLY A 63 -23.51 4.33 -24.67
C GLY A 63 -22.90 5.17 -25.81
N ALA A 64 -22.40 6.38 -25.50
CA ALA A 64 -21.75 7.26 -26.49
C ALA A 64 -20.26 6.95 -26.68
N LEU A 65 -19.62 6.17 -25.79
CA LEU A 65 -18.17 5.96 -25.81
C LEU A 65 -17.63 5.32 -27.10
N PRO A 66 -18.28 4.31 -27.71
CA PRO A 66 -17.79 3.74 -28.97
C PRO A 66 -17.68 4.78 -30.09
N ALA A 67 -18.74 5.56 -30.34
CA ALA A 67 -18.76 6.60 -31.36
C ALA A 67 -17.78 7.75 -31.04
N LEU A 68 -17.65 8.13 -29.77
CA LEU A 68 -16.69 9.15 -29.35
C LEU A 68 -15.23 8.69 -29.53
N ARG A 69 -14.93 7.40 -29.26
CA ARG A 69 -13.58 6.84 -29.47
C ARG A 69 -13.22 6.81 -30.95
N GLU A 70 -14.16 6.47 -31.83
CA GLU A 70 -13.96 6.59 -33.29
C GLU A 70 -13.70 8.05 -33.71
N ALA A 71 -14.39 9.00 -33.07
CA ALA A 71 -14.24 10.42 -33.35
C ALA A 71 -12.84 10.98 -33.04
N LEU A 72 -12.02 10.27 -32.23
CA LEU A 72 -10.62 10.62 -31.99
C LEU A 72 -9.77 10.55 -33.26
N GLU A 73 -10.17 9.77 -34.26
CA GLU A 73 -9.50 9.67 -35.57
C GLU A 73 -10.02 10.67 -36.60
N SER A 74 -10.96 11.55 -36.19
CA SER A 74 -11.55 12.54 -37.10
C SER A 74 -10.49 13.46 -37.69
N ARG A 75 -10.63 13.80 -38.98
CA ARG A 75 -9.77 14.80 -39.63
C ARG A 75 -9.96 16.21 -39.03
N ARG A 76 -11.09 16.47 -38.38
CA ARG A 76 -11.40 17.78 -37.76
C ARG A 76 -10.84 17.83 -36.33
N LEU A 77 -9.91 18.76 -36.10
CA LEU A 77 -9.31 18.97 -34.77
C LEU A 77 -10.35 19.27 -33.68
N GLU A 78 -11.35 20.10 -33.99
CA GLU A 78 -12.42 20.43 -33.01
C GLU A 78 -13.21 19.19 -32.59
N VAL A 79 -13.51 18.28 -33.52
CA VAL A 79 -14.21 17.02 -33.21
C VAL A 79 -13.35 16.15 -32.31
N ARG A 80 -12.05 15.97 -32.64
CA ARG A 80 -11.12 15.18 -31.80
C ARG A 80 -11.03 15.73 -30.38
N LEU A 81 -10.86 17.04 -30.22
CA LEU A 81 -10.71 17.68 -28.90
C LEU A 81 -11.99 17.60 -28.07
N ARG A 82 -13.18 17.80 -28.69
CA ARG A 82 -14.46 17.68 -28.00
C ARG A 82 -14.75 16.23 -27.62
N ALA A 83 -14.48 15.29 -28.52
CA ALA A 83 -14.64 13.87 -28.27
C ALA A 83 -13.77 13.40 -27.10
N ALA A 84 -12.48 13.76 -27.10
CA ALA A 84 -11.57 13.43 -25.99
C ALA A 84 -12.08 13.94 -24.63
N ARG A 85 -12.55 15.20 -24.56
CA ARG A 85 -13.12 15.77 -23.33
C ARG A 85 -14.41 15.07 -22.89
N LEU A 86 -15.26 14.69 -23.84
CA LEU A 86 -16.49 13.97 -23.55
C LEU A 86 -16.22 12.57 -23.04
N ILE A 87 -15.26 11.84 -23.63
CA ILE A 87 -14.81 10.52 -23.16
C ILE A 87 -14.37 10.62 -21.69
N GLU A 88 -13.43 11.54 -21.38
CA GLU A 88 -12.95 11.73 -20.01
C GLU A 88 -14.11 12.03 -19.04
N THR A 89 -15.02 12.94 -19.41
CA THR A 89 -16.16 13.32 -18.56
C THR A 89 -17.10 12.14 -18.30
N ILE A 90 -17.43 11.38 -19.35
CA ILE A 90 -18.36 10.25 -19.28
C ILE A 90 -17.73 9.11 -18.46
N GLU A 91 -16.48 8.75 -18.74
CA GLU A 91 -15.79 7.68 -18.03
C GLU A 91 -15.60 8.01 -16.55
N MET A 92 -15.32 9.28 -16.22
CA MET A 92 -15.23 9.73 -14.83
C MET A 92 -16.58 9.65 -14.10
N THR A 93 -17.67 10.03 -14.77
CA THR A 93 -19.02 9.95 -14.21
C THR A 93 -19.39 8.50 -13.94
N ALA A 94 -19.16 7.62 -14.92
CA ALA A 94 -19.41 6.19 -14.79
C ALA A 94 -18.54 5.54 -13.69
N LEU A 95 -17.28 5.98 -13.54
CA LEU A 95 -16.42 5.53 -12.45
C LEU A 95 -17.02 5.89 -11.09
N MET A 96 -17.43 7.14 -10.89
CA MET A 96 -18.04 7.58 -9.63
C MET A 96 -19.30 6.78 -9.29
N GLU A 97 -20.15 6.48 -10.28
CA GLU A 97 -21.34 5.66 -10.09
C GLU A 97 -20.99 4.22 -9.69
N ARG A 98 -20.05 3.57 -10.37
CA ARG A 98 -19.60 2.21 -10.04
C ARG A 98 -19.03 2.11 -8.62
N VAL A 99 -18.25 3.12 -8.21
CA VAL A 99 -17.59 3.11 -6.90
C VAL A 99 -18.59 3.39 -5.76
N GLU A 100 -19.66 4.13 -6.02
CA GLU A 100 -20.76 4.27 -5.05
C GLU A 100 -21.52 2.94 -4.87
N VAL A 101 -21.70 2.15 -5.93
CA VAL A 101 -22.27 0.79 -5.82
C VAL A 101 -21.35 -0.12 -5.00
N LEU A 102 -20.02 0.00 -5.19
CA LEU A 102 -19.02 -0.72 -4.39
C LEU A 102 -19.15 -0.39 -2.91
N ARG A 103 -19.23 0.90 -2.58
CA ARG A 103 -19.39 1.40 -1.21
C ARG A 103 -20.63 0.85 -0.52
N GLN A 104 -21.71 0.62 -1.26
CA GLN A 104 -22.96 0.06 -0.75
C GLN A 104 -22.94 -1.47 -0.56
N GLY A 105 -21.82 -2.14 -0.84
CA GLY A 105 -21.66 -3.59 -0.70
C GLY A 105 -22.43 -4.40 -1.73
N ARG A 106 -22.72 -3.80 -2.90
CA ARG A 106 -23.59 -4.40 -3.95
C ARG A 106 -22.81 -4.92 -5.16
N VAL A 107 -21.50 -5.14 -5.04
CA VAL A 107 -20.60 -5.34 -6.20
C VAL A 107 -20.13 -6.79 -6.37
N GLU A 108 -20.18 -7.25 -7.63
CA GLU A 108 -19.45 -8.41 -8.14
C GLU A 108 -17.98 -8.06 -8.48
N PRO A 109 -17.03 -9.02 -8.39
CA PRO A 109 -15.59 -8.78 -8.59
C PRO A 109 -15.19 -8.13 -9.93
N ASP A 110 -16.05 -8.19 -10.96
CA ASP A 110 -15.79 -7.69 -12.33
C ASP A 110 -16.33 -6.27 -12.60
N ALA A 111 -16.73 -5.51 -11.56
CA ALA A 111 -16.98 -4.09 -11.75
C ALA A 111 -15.70 -3.44 -12.28
N ASN A 112 -15.73 -2.96 -13.53
CA ASN A 112 -14.64 -2.35 -14.28
C ASN A 112 -14.09 -1.09 -13.59
N LEU A 113 -13.40 -1.29 -12.47
CA LEU A 113 -12.88 -0.32 -11.54
C LEU A 113 -11.36 -0.26 -11.70
N PRO A 114 -10.79 0.91 -12.03
CA PRO A 114 -9.36 1.05 -12.30
C PRO A 114 -8.47 0.56 -11.14
N GLY A 115 -7.75 -0.53 -11.37
CA GLY A 115 -6.83 -1.13 -10.40
C GLY A 115 -7.47 -1.60 -9.10
N TRP A 116 -8.78 -1.86 -9.07
CA TRP A 116 -9.45 -2.39 -7.88
C TRP A 116 -8.85 -3.73 -7.43
N THR A 117 -8.55 -4.63 -8.36
CA THR A 117 -7.90 -5.92 -8.05
C THR A 117 -6.51 -5.71 -7.44
N ASP A 118 -5.70 -4.84 -8.02
CA ASP A 118 -4.36 -4.51 -7.52
C ASP A 118 -4.45 -3.89 -6.11
N PHE A 119 -5.41 -2.98 -5.91
CA PHE A 119 -5.67 -2.36 -4.61
C PHE A 119 -6.09 -3.41 -3.57
N ARG A 120 -7.02 -4.30 -3.92
CA ARG A 120 -7.47 -5.40 -3.04
C ARG A 120 -6.37 -6.39 -2.70
N GLN A 121 -5.41 -6.62 -3.60
CA GLN A 121 -4.25 -7.43 -3.27
C GLN A 121 -3.32 -6.76 -2.24
N LEU A 122 -3.21 -5.43 -2.27
CA LEU A 122 -2.37 -4.67 -1.33
C LEU A 122 -3.00 -4.52 0.05
N VAL A 123 -4.33 -4.33 0.11
CA VAL A 123 -5.05 -4.18 1.39
C VAL A 123 -5.67 -5.48 1.88
N ASP A 124 -5.62 -6.56 1.10
CA ASP A 124 -6.15 -7.88 1.43
C ASP A 124 -7.61 -7.78 1.93
N ASP A 125 -8.04 -8.56 2.93
CA ASP A 125 -9.38 -8.50 3.52
C ASP A 125 -9.55 -7.41 4.60
N ALA A 126 -8.85 -6.29 4.47
CA ALA A 126 -9.08 -5.16 5.37
C ALA A 126 -10.54 -4.70 5.37
N ASP A 127 -11.06 -4.48 6.58
CA ASP A 127 -12.29 -3.74 6.78
C ASP A 127 -12.13 -2.33 6.18
N GLY A 128 -13.18 -1.86 5.51
CA GLY A 128 -13.17 -0.50 4.95
C GLY A 128 -12.49 -0.34 3.60
N ALA A 129 -11.97 -1.40 2.97
CA ALA A 129 -11.29 -1.31 1.68
C ALA A 129 -12.13 -0.62 0.59
N GLY A 130 -13.42 -0.95 0.50
CA GLY A 130 -14.34 -0.31 -0.46
C GLY A 130 -14.58 1.16 -0.16
N GLU A 131 -14.69 1.54 1.12
CA GLU A 131 -14.85 2.93 1.56
C GLU A 131 -13.59 3.74 1.27
N LEU A 132 -12.40 3.21 1.60
CA LEU A 132 -11.13 3.88 1.31
C LEU A 132 -10.96 4.12 -0.20
N TYR A 133 -11.21 3.10 -1.02
CA TYR A 133 -11.14 3.23 -2.48
C TYR A 133 -12.15 4.27 -3.00
N TYR A 134 -13.37 4.28 -2.47
CA TYR A 134 -14.35 5.33 -2.77
C TYR A 134 -13.82 6.73 -2.44
N ARG A 135 -13.33 6.95 -1.23
CA ARG A 135 -12.81 8.27 -0.81
C ARG A 135 -11.57 8.69 -1.62
N MET A 136 -10.74 7.74 -2.05
CA MET A 136 -9.62 7.99 -2.99
C MET A 136 -10.13 8.47 -4.34
N VAL A 137 -11.13 7.80 -4.93
CA VAL A 137 -11.72 8.20 -6.21
C VAL A 137 -12.39 9.57 -6.12
N GLN A 138 -13.06 9.89 -5.01
CA GLN A 138 -13.63 11.22 -4.80
C GLN A 138 -12.57 12.33 -4.71
N SER A 139 -11.44 12.05 -4.04
CA SER A 139 -10.41 13.05 -3.78
C SER A 139 -9.45 13.24 -4.95
N GLU A 140 -9.12 12.16 -5.66
CA GLU A 140 -8.15 12.14 -6.76
C GLU A 140 -8.70 11.39 -7.99
N PRO A 141 -9.85 11.82 -8.55
CA PRO A 141 -10.54 11.09 -9.62
C PRO A 141 -9.68 10.89 -10.87
N GLN A 142 -8.89 11.90 -11.25
CA GLN A 142 -8.01 11.82 -12.41
C GLN A 142 -6.86 10.81 -12.20
N LEU A 143 -6.22 10.80 -11.02
CA LEU A 143 -5.17 9.83 -10.73
C LEU A 143 -5.74 8.41 -10.68
N MET A 144 -6.90 8.23 -10.05
CA MET A 144 -7.54 6.92 -9.94
C MET A 144 -7.98 6.39 -11.30
N TYR A 145 -8.53 7.23 -12.18
CA TYR A 145 -8.82 6.84 -13.56
C TYR A 145 -7.57 6.37 -14.32
N LEU A 146 -6.42 7.00 -14.07
CA LEU A 146 -5.17 6.66 -14.74
C LEU A 146 -4.55 5.34 -14.26
N VAL A 147 -4.99 4.74 -13.14
CA VAL A 147 -4.38 3.52 -12.55
C VAL A 147 -4.29 2.36 -13.54
N SER A 148 -5.25 2.23 -14.45
CA SER A 148 -5.28 1.18 -15.48
C SER A 148 -4.62 1.56 -16.80
N GLN A 149 -4.02 2.75 -16.89
CA GLN A 149 -3.32 3.24 -18.08
C GLN A 149 -1.83 2.84 -18.07
N ASP A 150 -1.12 3.23 -19.13
CA ASP A 150 0.31 2.93 -19.29
C ASP A 150 1.16 3.40 -18.09
N ALA A 151 2.17 2.60 -17.73
CA ALA A 151 2.99 2.83 -16.56
C ALA A 151 3.76 4.16 -16.60
N GLU A 152 4.19 4.61 -17.78
CA GLU A 152 4.94 5.87 -17.91
C GLU A 152 4.03 7.07 -17.71
N GLN A 153 2.78 7.00 -18.18
CA GLN A 153 1.78 8.05 -17.93
C GLN A 153 1.44 8.13 -16.43
N ARG A 154 1.23 6.99 -15.77
CA ARG A 154 0.98 6.94 -14.33
C ARG A 154 2.16 7.51 -13.53
N ARG A 155 3.39 7.16 -13.91
CA ARG A 155 4.60 7.72 -13.31
C ARG A 155 4.66 9.24 -13.48
N ALA A 156 4.44 9.75 -14.70
CA ALA A 156 4.49 11.18 -14.98
C ALA A 156 3.46 11.97 -14.15
N GLU A 157 2.23 11.45 -14.02
CA GLU A 157 1.19 12.14 -13.24
C GLU A 157 1.44 12.04 -11.72
N LEU A 158 1.98 10.91 -11.23
CA LEU A 158 2.44 10.77 -9.84
C LEU A 158 3.50 11.84 -9.49
N GLU A 159 4.51 12.01 -10.35
CA GLU A 159 5.58 12.99 -10.17
C GLU A 159 5.05 14.44 -10.20
N LYS A 160 4.15 14.72 -11.15
CA LYS A 160 3.49 16.01 -11.28
C LYS A 160 2.68 16.34 -10.04
N ARG A 161 1.83 15.41 -9.57
CA ARG A 161 1.03 15.61 -8.35
C ARG A 161 1.91 15.85 -7.12
N CYS A 162 2.98 15.05 -6.95
CA CYS A 162 3.93 15.25 -5.85
C CYS A 162 4.61 16.64 -5.91
N THR A 163 4.89 17.14 -7.12
CA THR A 163 5.46 18.47 -7.32
C THR A 163 4.45 19.56 -6.96
N ASP A 164 3.21 19.45 -7.43
CA ASP A 164 2.15 20.40 -7.16
C ASP A 164 1.87 20.52 -5.65
N LEU A 165 1.79 19.40 -4.94
CA LEU A 165 1.57 19.38 -3.48
C LEU A 165 2.70 20.03 -2.66
N ARG A 166 3.89 20.15 -3.23
CA ARG A 166 5.06 20.76 -2.58
C ARG A 166 5.20 22.26 -2.86
N MET A 167 4.53 22.76 -3.90
CA MET A 167 4.64 24.16 -4.30
C MET A 167 3.85 25.07 -3.35
N PRO A 168 4.47 26.12 -2.76
CA PRO A 168 3.83 26.97 -1.76
C PRO A 168 2.64 27.80 -2.30
N PHE A 169 2.51 27.93 -3.63
CA PHE A 169 1.45 28.69 -4.29
C PHE A 169 0.50 27.83 -5.14
N ALA A 170 0.60 26.50 -5.06
CA ALA A 170 -0.35 25.60 -5.71
C ALA A 170 -1.67 25.54 -4.94
N ASN A 171 -2.30 26.70 -4.74
CA ASN A 171 -3.72 26.83 -4.45
C ASN A 171 -4.20 28.23 -4.82
N HIS A 172 -5.06 28.29 -5.82
CA HIS A 172 -5.99 29.40 -5.98
C HIS A 172 -6.94 29.39 -4.77
N GLY A 173 -6.66 30.22 -3.75
CA GLY A 173 -7.67 30.70 -2.81
C GLY A 173 -8.00 29.84 -1.58
N GLY A 174 -7.17 28.88 -1.19
CA GLY A 174 -7.36 28.14 0.07
C GLY A 174 -6.08 28.13 0.90
N SER A 175 -6.20 28.34 2.21
CA SER A 175 -5.12 28.16 3.20
C SER A 175 -4.30 26.89 2.93
N HIS A 176 -3.08 26.79 3.48
CA HIS A 176 -2.33 25.53 3.67
C HIS A 176 -3.08 24.47 4.53
N ALA A 177 -4.41 24.55 4.62
CA ALA A 177 -5.32 23.67 5.31
C ALA A 177 -5.45 22.34 4.53
N GLY A 178 -4.98 21.28 5.18
CA GLY A 178 -5.37 19.88 4.97
C GLY A 178 -5.21 19.33 3.56
N ILE A 179 -4.06 18.71 3.26
CA ILE A 179 -4.06 17.69 2.20
C ILE A 179 -4.88 16.53 2.73
N ALA A 180 -5.89 16.12 1.97
CA ALA A 180 -6.78 15.02 2.35
C ALA A 180 -5.96 13.72 2.53
N PRO A 181 -6.22 12.92 3.58
CA PRO A 181 -5.55 11.64 3.76
C PRO A 181 -5.76 10.69 2.56
N GLU A 182 -6.89 10.83 1.86
CA GLU A 182 -7.24 10.12 0.63
C GLU A 182 -6.28 10.44 -0.54
N THR A 183 -5.84 11.68 -0.66
CA THR A 183 -4.78 12.06 -1.60
C THR A 183 -3.50 11.28 -1.28
N THR A 184 -3.14 11.21 0.00
CA THR A 184 -1.97 10.45 0.43
C THR A 184 -2.13 8.96 0.15
N ALA A 185 -3.31 8.39 0.41
CA ALA A 185 -3.63 6.99 0.09
C ALA A 185 -3.51 6.70 -1.41
N THR A 186 -3.99 7.61 -2.27
CA THR A 186 -3.86 7.49 -3.73
C THR A 186 -2.40 7.47 -4.18
N LEU A 187 -1.55 8.34 -3.62
CA LEU A 187 -0.13 8.37 -3.94
C LEU A 187 0.61 7.13 -3.39
N LEU A 188 0.24 6.63 -2.20
CA LEU A 188 0.75 5.37 -1.66
C LEU A 188 0.43 4.20 -2.61
N PHE A 189 -0.83 4.09 -3.03
CA PHE A 189 -1.30 3.04 -3.93
C PHE A 189 -0.54 3.04 -5.26
N LEU A 190 -0.46 4.18 -5.94
CA LEU A 190 0.31 4.31 -7.18
C LEU A 190 1.80 3.97 -6.99
N SER A 191 2.37 4.34 -5.85
CA SER A 191 3.78 4.07 -5.53
C SER A 191 4.06 2.61 -5.16
N CYS A 192 3.04 1.77 -4.97
CA CYS A 192 3.21 0.33 -4.74
C CYS A 192 3.39 -0.47 -6.04
N ASP A 193 3.06 0.11 -7.20
CA ASP A 193 3.17 -0.59 -8.47
C ASP A 193 4.65 -0.75 -8.87
N PRO A 194 5.18 -1.98 -8.98
CA PRO A 194 6.58 -2.21 -9.30
C PRO A 194 6.97 -1.75 -10.72
N ARG A 195 5.99 -1.54 -11.61
CA ARG A 195 6.19 -0.98 -12.96
C ARG A 195 6.40 0.53 -12.93
N ILE A 196 6.01 1.20 -11.84
CA ILE A 196 6.18 2.63 -11.63
C ILE A 196 7.44 2.86 -10.79
N HIS A 197 8.54 3.21 -11.45
CA HIS A 197 9.76 3.62 -10.76
C HIS A 197 9.63 5.08 -10.30
N ALA A 198 8.96 5.30 -9.17
CA ALA A 198 8.83 6.62 -8.56
C ALA A 198 10.21 7.22 -8.21
N SER A 199 10.38 8.53 -8.39
CA SER A 199 11.62 9.22 -8.06
C SER A 199 11.84 9.34 -6.54
N GLN A 200 13.07 9.64 -6.12
CA GLN A 200 13.36 10.02 -4.73
C GLN A 200 12.53 11.24 -4.27
N SER A 201 12.21 12.16 -5.20
CA SER A 201 11.38 13.34 -4.90
C SER A 201 9.94 12.94 -4.61
N ALA A 202 9.34 12.08 -5.44
CA ALA A 202 8.00 11.54 -5.19
C ALA A 202 7.96 10.74 -3.87
N HIS A 203 8.96 9.89 -3.63
CA HIS A 203 9.08 9.15 -2.37
C HIS A 203 9.15 10.08 -1.15
N GLY A 204 9.95 11.15 -1.23
CA GLY A 204 10.07 12.16 -0.19
C GLY A 204 8.76 12.92 0.05
N CYS A 205 8.02 13.24 -1.01
CA CYS A 205 6.69 13.84 -0.92
C CYS A 205 5.72 12.91 -0.16
N VAL A 206 5.55 11.66 -0.60
CA VAL A 206 4.65 10.68 0.03
C VAL A 206 5.02 10.45 1.49
N SER A 207 6.32 10.29 1.78
CA SER A 207 6.81 10.15 3.15
C SER A 207 6.44 11.36 4.03
N SER A 208 6.56 12.59 3.49
CA SER A 208 6.19 13.80 4.24
C SER A 208 4.69 13.86 4.53
N LEU A 209 3.85 13.39 3.61
CA LEU A 209 2.39 13.41 3.75
C LEU A 209 1.90 12.41 4.80
N VAL A 210 2.48 11.21 4.80
CA VAL A 210 2.21 10.16 5.80
C VAL A 210 2.53 10.62 7.23
N LEU A 211 3.48 11.55 7.41
CA LEU A 211 3.86 12.06 8.73
C LEU A 211 2.96 13.20 9.23
N ARG A 212 2.03 13.70 8.41
CA ARG A 212 1.10 14.76 8.81
C ARG A 212 0.03 14.27 9.79
N SER A 213 -0.52 15.20 10.56
CA SER A 213 -1.57 14.91 11.55
C SER A 213 -2.87 14.42 10.91
N GLU A 214 -3.22 14.91 9.71
CA GLU A 214 -4.44 14.50 9.01
C GLU A 214 -4.38 13.01 8.64
N PHE A 215 -3.22 12.55 8.14
CA PHE A 215 -3.00 11.13 7.86
C PHE A 215 -3.00 10.30 9.15
N ASP A 216 -2.35 10.79 10.20
CA ASP A 216 -2.31 10.13 11.51
C ASP A 216 -3.71 9.98 12.14
N GLN A 217 -4.62 10.93 11.91
CA GLN A 217 -6.02 10.81 12.33
C GLN A 217 -6.77 9.77 11.49
N ALA A 218 -6.56 9.76 10.17
CA ALA A 218 -7.22 8.83 9.26
C ALA A 218 -6.84 7.36 9.51
N THR A 219 -5.62 7.07 9.98
CA THR A 219 -5.24 5.68 10.35
C THR A 219 -5.97 5.16 11.59
N ARG A 220 -6.66 6.03 12.33
CA ARG A 220 -7.50 5.68 13.49
C ARG A 220 -8.99 5.79 13.18
N ASP A 221 -9.34 6.14 11.94
CA ASP A 221 -10.72 6.22 11.48
C ASP A 221 -11.33 4.81 11.48
N VAL A 222 -12.58 4.71 11.96
CA VAL A 222 -13.27 3.42 12.11
C VAL A 222 -13.67 2.81 10.76
N ASP A 223 -13.87 3.63 9.73
CA ASP A 223 -14.35 3.19 8.43
C ASP A 223 -13.20 2.82 7.49
N ILE A 224 -12.03 3.47 7.60
CA ILE A 224 -10.92 3.30 6.63
C ILE A 224 -9.57 2.97 7.26
N GLY A 225 -9.43 3.02 8.59
CA GLY A 225 -8.14 2.98 9.27
C GLY A 225 -7.35 1.69 9.03
N ASP A 226 -8.02 0.52 9.03
CA ASP A 226 -7.36 -0.77 8.77
C ASP A 226 -6.83 -0.84 7.33
N ALA A 227 -7.70 -0.59 6.34
CA ALA A 227 -7.31 -0.53 4.93
C ALA A 227 -6.16 0.45 4.67
N LEU A 228 -6.18 1.63 5.32
CA LEU A 228 -5.15 2.64 5.17
C LEU A 228 -3.81 2.20 5.78
N ARG A 229 -3.84 1.54 6.94
CA ARG A 229 -2.64 0.96 7.59
C ARG A 229 -2.03 -0.15 6.74
N ARG A 230 -2.84 -1.05 6.18
CA ARG A 230 -2.36 -2.13 5.30
C ARG A 230 -1.76 -1.58 4.01
N LEU A 231 -2.41 -0.60 3.39
CA LEU A 231 -1.85 0.10 2.24
C LEU A 231 -0.50 0.74 2.56
N LEU A 232 -0.39 1.38 3.72
CA LEU A 232 0.88 1.95 4.18
C LEU A 232 1.94 0.86 4.39
N GLY A 233 1.59 -0.27 5.01
CA GLY A 233 2.46 -1.44 5.18
C GLY A 233 2.99 -1.93 3.85
N ALA A 234 2.11 -2.15 2.88
CA ALA A 234 2.49 -2.53 1.52
C ALA A 234 3.43 -1.51 0.87
N TRP A 235 3.18 -0.21 1.03
CA TRP A 235 4.06 0.82 0.49
C TRP A 235 5.47 0.80 1.11
N THR A 236 5.60 0.54 2.42
CA THR A 236 6.92 0.48 3.09
C THR A 236 7.82 -0.62 2.49
N ILE A 237 7.17 -1.62 1.90
CA ILE A 237 7.77 -2.87 1.46
C ILE A 237 8.04 -2.85 -0.05
N HIS A 238 7.17 -2.21 -0.86
CA HIS A 238 7.30 -2.16 -2.32
C HIS A 238 8.09 -0.94 -2.85
N SER A 239 8.19 0.15 -2.07
CA SER A 239 8.81 1.39 -2.56
C SER A 239 10.36 1.32 -2.52
N THR A 240 11.01 0.94 -3.63
CA THR A 240 12.49 0.77 -3.69
C THR A 240 13.32 2.05 -3.82
N SER A 241 12.75 3.15 -4.31
CA SER A 241 13.48 4.41 -4.56
C SER A 241 13.76 5.26 -3.32
N GLY A 242 13.40 4.79 -2.13
CA GLY A 242 13.42 5.52 -0.88
C GLY A 242 14.50 5.11 0.12
N SER A 243 14.70 5.92 1.16
CA SER A 243 15.58 5.56 2.27
C SER A 243 14.95 4.45 3.12
N SER A 244 15.60 3.29 3.19
CA SER A 244 15.14 2.18 4.04
C SER A 244 14.96 2.59 5.50
N MET A 245 15.82 3.47 6.02
CA MET A 245 15.68 4.03 7.37
C MET A 245 14.44 4.91 7.55
N GLN A 246 14.05 5.66 6.51
CA GLN A 246 12.84 6.47 6.55
C GLN A 246 11.59 5.57 6.52
N ARG A 247 11.59 4.53 5.68
CA ARG A 247 10.52 3.52 5.65
C ARG A 247 10.42 2.78 6.99
N LEU A 248 11.55 2.40 7.59
CA LEU A 248 11.60 1.79 8.93
C LEU A 248 11.03 2.73 10.00
N THR A 249 11.32 4.03 9.93
CA THR A 249 10.76 5.02 10.87
C THR A 249 9.25 5.14 10.75
N ILE A 250 8.72 5.09 9.53
CA ILE A 250 7.27 5.09 9.29
C ILE A 250 6.65 3.79 9.83
N ALA A 251 7.25 2.64 9.54
CA ALA A 251 6.79 1.35 10.06
C ALA A 251 6.77 1.31 11.59
N ALA A 252 7.79 1.87 12.26
CA ALA A 252 7.85 1.97 13.71
C ALA A 252 6.85 2.97 14.30
N LYS A 253 6.53 4.06 13.60
CA LYS A 253 5.49 5.01 14.03
C LYS A 253 4.11 4.35 14.05
N TYR A 254 3.79 3.56 13.01
CA TYR A 254 2.46 2.97 12.83
C TYR A 254 2.37 1.51 13.29
N GLU A 255 3.46 0.96 13.83
CA GLU A 255 3.57 -0.43 14.30
C GLU A 255 3.18 -1.43 13.20
N LEU A 256 3.82 -1.29 12.04
CA LEU A 256 3.56 -2.10 10.85
C LEU A 256 4.49 -3.33 10.84
N PRO A 257 3.97 -4.57 10.91
CA PRO A 257 4.80 -5.78 10.91
C PRO A 257 5.61 -5.95 9.63
N GLU A 258 5.13 -5.43 8.49
CA GLU A 258 5.86 -5.43 7.20
C GLU A 258 7.21 -4.72 7.30
N GLY A 259 7.37 -3.83 8.29
CA GLY A 259 8.64 -3.16 8.59
C GLY A 259 9.78 -4.10 8.95
N VAL A 260 9.50 -5.35 9.36
CA VAL A 260 10.54 -6.33 9.72
C VAL A 260 11.41 -6.63 8.50
N ARG A 261 10.80 -6.77 7.31
CA ARG A 261 11.56 -6.96 6.06
C ARG A 261 12.49 -5.77 5.77
N VAL A 262 11.98 -4.56 5.97
CA VAL A 262 12.78 -3.32 5.80
C VAL A 262 13.92 -3.25 6.82
N ALA A 263 13.69 -3.70 8.05
CA ALA A 263 14.72 -3.77 9.09
C ALA A 263 15.82 -4.77 8.72
N LEU A 264 15.46 -5.95 8.20
CA LEU A 264 16.43 -6.94 7.71
C LEU A 264 17.26 -6.38 6.54
N ASP A 265 16.64 -5.69 5.58
CA ASP A 265 17.37 -5.00 4.50
C ASP A 265 18.40 -3.99 5.05
N VAL A 266 18.07 -3.30 6.15
CA VAL A 266 18.99 -2.36 6.82
C VAL A 266 20.11 -3.09 7.56
N ILE A 267 19.85 -4.26 8.12
CA ILE A 267 20.85 -5.10 8.80
C ILE A 267 21.86 -5.66 7.79
N ASP A 268 21.38 -6.10 6.62
CA ASP A 268 22.22 -6.66 5.56
C ASP A 268 23.10 -5.59 4.88
N ASP A 269 22.68 -4.33 4.89
CA ASP A 269 23.45 -3.21 4.38
C ASP A 269 24.63 -2.86 5.30
N ARG A 270 25.78 -3.48 5.00
CA ARG A 270 27.05 -3.32 5.72
C ARG A 270 27.63 -1.89 5.73
N THR A 271 27.04 -0.96 4.98
CA THR A 271 27.45 0.46 4.99
C THR A 271 26.78 1.27 6.10
N ARG A 272 25.80 0.68 6.79
CA ARG A 272 25.04 1.36 7.83
C ARG A 272 25.89 1.50 9.08
N GLY A 273 26.10 2.76 9.47
CA GLY A 273 26.73 3.13 10.73
C GLY A 273 25.80 2.86 11.93
N PRO A 274 25.86 3.69 12.99
CA PRO A 274 25.12 3.49 14.24
C PRO A 274 23.60 3.32 14.16
N GLN A 275 23.00 3.56 13.00
CA GLN A 275 21.55 3.48 12.78
C GLN A 275 21.03 2.04 12.70
N ILE A 276 21.91 1.06 12.43
CA ILE A 276 21.54 -0.37 12.38
C ILE A 276 20.87 -0.85 13.68
N GLN A 277 21.19 -0.26 14.83
CA GLN A 277 20.56 -0.61 16.11
C GLN A 277 19.03 -0.42 16.11
N TYR A 278 18.50 0.55 15.35
CA TYR A 278 17.05 0.73 15.22
C TYR A 278 16.41 -0.46 14.50
N ALA A 279 17.09 -0.99 13.48
CA ALA A 279 16.62 -2.16 12.77
C ALA A 279 16.67 -3.41 13.65
N ILE A 280 17.78 -3.63 14.37
CA ILE A 280 17.93 -4.74 15.33
C ILE A 280 16.79 -4.74 16.34
N PHE A 281 16.54 -3.59 16.99
CA PHE A 281 15.49 -3.52 17.99
C PHE A 281 14.07 -3.54 17.39
N PHE A 282 13.90 -3.08 16.14
CA PHE A 282 12.63 -3.22 15.44
C PHE A 282 12.31 -4.70 15.17
N VAL A 283 13.28 -5.47 14.68
CA VAL A 283 13.14 -6.93 14.49
C VAL A 283 12.78 -7.60 15.82
N ALA A 284 13.46 -7.23 16.91
CA ALA A 284 13.16 -7.78 18.23
C ALA A 284 11.73 -7.46 18.70
N LYS A 285 11.25 -6.23 18.46
CA LYS A 285 9.91 -5.78 18.91
C LYS A 285 8.78 -6.38 18.07
N MET A 286 8.96 -6.47 16.75
CA MET A 286 7.88 -6.74 15.79
C MET A 286 7.99 -8.08 15.08
N GLY A 287 9.16 -8.73 15.11
CA GLY A 287 9.40 -10.04 14.50
C GLY A 287 9.12 -11.20 15.45
N GLY A 288 9.24 -12.42 14.92
CA GLY A 288 9.14 -13.67 15.69
C GLY A 288 10.47 -14.43 15.78
N GLU A 289 10.42 -15.60 16.42
CA GLU A 289 11.57 -16.49 16.65
C GLU A 289 12.29 -16.88 15.34
N GLU A 290 11.60 -16.84 14.20
CA GLU A 290 12.17 -17.08 12.88
C GLU A 290 13.35 -16.16 12.53
N HIS A 291 13.48 -15.00 13.19
CA HIS A 291 14.55 -14.02 12.96
C HIS A 291 15.71 -14.10 13.94
N ILE A 292 15.71 -15.09 14.85
CA ILE A 292 16.78 -15.29 15.83
C ILE A 292 18.13 -15.50 15.12
N ALA A 293 18.17 -16.29 14.05
CA ALA A 293 19.42 -16.63 13.36
C ALA A 293 20.09 -15.39 12.73
N GLU A 294 19.31 -14.50 12.15
CA GLU A 294 19.76 -13.23 11.56
C GLU A 294 20.37 -12.31 12.63
N LEU A 295 19.79 -12.27 13.84
CA LEU A 295 20.35 -11.50 14.95
C LEU A 295 21.55 -12.18 15.60
N GLU A 296 21.58 -13.51 15.69
CA GLU A 296 22.74 -14.27 16.19
C GLU A 296 23.99 -13.98 15.33
N ALA A 297 23.83 -13.86 14.01
CA ALA A 297 24.92 -13.51 13.11
C ALA A 297 25.59 -12.16 13.43
N LEU A 298 24.88 -11.26 14.13
CA LEU A 298 25.40 -9.95 14.54
C LEU A 298 26.20 -10.00 15.84
N LEU A 299 26.20 -11.11 16.59
CA LEU A 299 26.96 -11.25 17.83
C LEU A 299 28.48 -11.22 17.62
N GLU A 300 28.93 -11.52 16.40
CA GLU A 300 30.33 -11.44 15.98
C GLU A 300 30.73 -10.03 15.49
N ASN A 301 29.78 -9.09 15.41
CA ASN A 301 30.02 -7.74 14.91
C ASN A 301 30.38 -6.78 16.05
N ASP A 302 31.67 -6.47 16.17
CA ASP A 302 32.24 -5.59 17.20
C ASP A 302 32.21 -4.09 16.83
N ALA A 303 31.58 -3.73 15.70
CA ALA A 303 31.54 -2.35 15.26
C ALA A 303 30.87 -1.44 16.30
N VAL A 304 31.53 -0.34 16.60
CA VAL A 304 31.12 0.60 17.66
C VAL A 304 29.97 1.48 17.17
N LEU A 305 28.82 1.42 17.85
CA LEU A 305 27.65 2.26 17.61
C LEU A 305 27.86 3.70 18.09
N THR A 306 28.72 3.93 19.08
CA THR A 306 29.08 5.30 19.52
C THR A 306 30.52 5.37 20.02
N PRO A 307 31.42 6.13 19.37
CA PRO A 307 32.65 6.57 20.00
C PRO A 307 32.40 7.85 20.80
N ARG A 308 31.96 7.77 22.06
CA ARG A 308 31.84 8.99 22.89
C ARG A 308 33.20 9.32 23.50
N ARG A 309 33.97 10.22 22.87
CA ARG A 309 35.11 10.89 23.53
C ARG A 309 34.59 11.94 24.50
N GLY A 310 34.13 11.50 25.67
CA GLY A 310 33.85 12.37 26.81
C GLY A 310 35.11 12.61 27.65
N ARG A 311 35.48 13.88 27.86
CA ARG A 311 36.55 14.34 28.76
C ARG A 311 36.21 13.88 30.20
N GLY A 312 36.72 12.72 30.61
CA GLY A 312 36.40 12.13 31.92
C GLY A 312 36.21 10.61 31.98
N GLY A 313 36.43 9.86 30.89
CA GLY A 313 36.88 8.47 30.94
C GLY A 313 35.97 7.42 31.63
N SER A 314 34.64 7.51 31.56
CA SER A 314 33.81 6.32 31.79
C SER A 314 33.78 5.48 30.51
N GLY A 315 34.39 4.29 30.56
CA GLY A 315 34.66 3.37 29.46
C GLY A 315 33.45 2.71 28.81
N PHE A 316 32.26 3.33 28.89
CA PHE A 316 31.06 2.77 28.30
C PHE A 316 31.10 2.78 26.78
N THR A 317 30.93 1.62 26.18
CA THR A 317 30.89 1.43 24.74
C THR A 317 29.71 0.56 24.36
N ALA A 318 29.00 0.97 23.31
CA ALA A 318 27.92 0.21 22.69
C ALA A 318 28.40 -0.30 21.34
N GLN A 319 28.26 -1.59 21.10
CA GLN A 319 28.60 -2.26 19.83
C GLN A 319 27.36 -2.91 19.21
N ILE A 320 27.46 -3.26 17.92
CA ILE A 320 26.36 -3.94 17.21
C ILE A 320 25.98 -5.24 17.91
N ARG A 321 26.96 -6.07 18.31
CA ARG A 321 26.72 -7.30 19.07
C ARG A 321 26.03 -7.09 20.42
N ASP A 322 26.21 -5.93 21.06
CA ASP A 322 25.53 -5.61 22.32
C ASP A 322 24.03 -5.38 22.08
N ALA A 323 23.70 -4.62 21.03
CA ALA A 323 22.30 -4.41 20.63
C ALA A 323 21.64 -5.71 20.17
N ALA A 324 22.37 -6.55 19.41
CA ALA A 324 21.89 -7.86 18.97
C ALA A 324 21.63 -8.80 20.14
N LEU A 325 22.54 -8.84 21.13
CA LEU A 325 22.35 -9.64 22.34
C LEU A 325 21.09 -9.21 23.10
N VAL A 326 20.89 -7.92 23.35
CA VAL A 326 19.69 -7.43 24.04
C VAL A 326 18.41 -7.76 23.27
N ALA A 327 18.44 -7.66 21.95
CA ALA A 327 17.32 -8.06 21.10
C ALA A 327 17.00 -9.56 21.25
N LEU A 328 18.00 -10.43 21.24
CA LEU A 328 17.84 -11.87 21.44
C LEU A 328 17.29 -12.20 22.83
N LEU A 329 17.76 -11.52 23.88
CA LEU A 329 17.23 -11.68 25.24
C LEU A 329 15.74 -11.32 25.29
N HIS A 330 15.33 -10.22 24.63
CA HIS A 330 13.93 -9.85 24.54
C HIS A 330 13.09 -10.91 23.81
N MET A 331 13.55 -11.41 22.67
CA MET A 331 12.83 -12.42 21.87
C MET A 331 12.74 -13.79 22.56
N THR A 332 13.54 -14.01 23.60
CA THR A 332 13.58 -15.28 24.35
C THR A 332 13.13 -15.12 25.79
N ASP A 333 12.45 -14.01 26.11
CA ASP A 333 11.90 -13.69 27.43
C ASP A 333 12.92 -13.75 28.58
N GLN A 334 14.17 -13.34 28.32
CA GLN A 334 15.24 -13.27 29.31
C GLN A 334 15.43 -11.84 29.83
N ASP A 335 15.78 -11.72 31.12
CA ASP A 335 16.01 -10.42 31.77
C ASP A 335 17.41 -9.86 31.41
N PRO A 336 17.50 -8.71 30.71
CA PRO A 336 18.77 -8.09 30.36
C PRO A 336 19.63 -7.67 31.57
N ASP A 337 19.03 -7.38 32.72
CA ASP A 337 19.78 -7.00 33.92
C ASP A 337 20.65 -8.17 34.42
N GLU A 338 20.18 -9.41 34.27
CA GLU A 338 20.99 -10.60 34.60
C GLU A 338 22.17 -10.83 33.65
N TYR A 339 22.22 -10.10 32.54
CA TYR A 339 23.33 -10.08 31.57
C TYR A 339 24.20 -8.83 31.72
N GLY A 340 23.90 -7.95 32.69
CA GLY A 340 24.68 -6.74 32.99
C GLY A 340 24.21 -5.48 32.24
N PHE A 341 23.07 -5.51 31.54
CA PHE A 341 22.55 -4.38 30.76
C PHE A 341 21.82 -3.31 31.61
N ASN A 342 22.49 -2.77 32.63
CA ASN A 342 21.90 -1.89 33.64
C ASN A 342 21.58 -0.44 33.16
N ARG A 343 21.78 -0.14 31.87
CA ARG A 343 21.64 1.22 31.30
C ARG A 343 20.56 1.32 30.23
N LEU A 344 19.88 0.22 29.93
CA LEU A 344 18.80 0.20 28.94
C LEU A 344 17.71 1.20 29.31
N ARG A 345 17.20 1.88 28.29
CA ARG A 345 16.06 2.80 28.45
C ARG A 345 14.98 2.38 27.48
N PRO A 346 13.75 2.10 27.94
CA PRO A 346 12.65 1.77 27.04
C PRO A 346 12.42 2.86 25.98
N HIS A 347 12.06 2.43 24.78
CA HIS A 347 11.69 3.31 23.67
C HIS A 347 10.43 2.78 22.99
N SER A 348 9.39 3.61 22.91
CA SER A 348 8.06 3.18 22.44
C SER A 348 8.08 2.58 21.03
N GLN A 349 8.88 3.12 20.11
CA GLN A 349 8.90 2.66 18.71
C GLN A 349 9.86 1.49 18.41
N TYR A 350 10.94 1.34 19.18
CA TYR A 350 12.09 0.50 18.82
C TYR A 350 12.63 -0.27 20.03
N LEU A 351 11.78 -0.69 20.96
CA LEU A 351 12.14 -1.41 22.19
C LEU A 351 13.03 -0.62 23.19
N PHE A 352 14.26 -0.26 22.81
CA PHE A 352 15.21 0.48 23.62
C PHE A 352 15.76 1.73 22.92
N ALA A 353 16.17 2.71 23.72
CA ALA A 353 16.78 3.93 23.23
C ALA A 353 18.17 3.62 22.64
N PRO A 354 18.56 4.30 21.55
CA PRO A 354 19.85 4.08 20.91
C PRO A 354 21.00 4.33 21.88
N ASN A 355 22.07 3.55 21.73
CA ASN A 355 23.33 3.65 22.48
C ASN A 355 23.19 3.40 23.99
N THR A 356 22.14 2.69 24.40
CA THR A 356 21.95 2.27 25.80
C THR A 356 22.33 0.80 26.05
N ALA A 357 22.35 -0.02 25.00
CA ALA A 357 22.86 -1.40 25.03
C ALA A 357 24.38 -1.39 24.86
N GLY A 358 25.12 -1.63 25.96
CA GLY A 358 26.58 -1.63 25.96
C GLY A 358 27.15 -1.91 27.34
N PHE A 359 28.48 -1.89 27.43
CA PHE A 359 29.22 -2.27 28.64
C PHE A 359 30.33 -1.27 28.97
N ASP A 360 30.73 -1.22 30.24
CA ASP A 360 31.86 -0.41 30.71
C ASP A 360 33.23 -1.09 30.45
N SER A 361 33.24 -2.41 30.21
CA SER A 361 34.45 -3.19 29.89
C SER A 361 34.18 -4.29 28.86
N GLU A 362 35.25 -4.79 28.24
CA GLU A 362 35.16 -5.96 27.34
C GLU A 362 34.91 -7.26 28.10
N GLU A 363 35.41 -7.37 29.33
CA GLU A 363 35.23 -8.55 30.18
C GLU A 363 33.75 -8.76 30.53
N ASP A 364 33.03 -7.70 30.93
CA ASP A 364 31.59 -7.77 31.23
C ASP A 364 30.79 -8.22 30.00
N ARG A 365 31.20 -7.76 28.81
CA ARG A 365 30.58 -8.12 27.54
C ARG A 365 30.80 -9.59 27.19
N GLU A 366 32.04 -10.07 27.31
CA GLU A 366 32.36 -11.48 27.06
C GLU A 366 31.59 -12.41 28.00
N GLN A 367 31.43 -12.03 29.28
CA GLN A 367 30.61 -12.79 30.23
C GLN A 367 29.13 -12.86 29.80
N ALA A 368 28.56 -11.74 29.36
CA ALA A 368 27.18 -11.71 28.86
C ALA A 368 26.99 -12.60 27.62
N LEU A 369 27.93 -12.54 26.67
CA LEU A 369 27.92 -13.37 25.46
C LEU A 369 28.07 -14.87 25.79
N GLN A 370 28.98 -15.23 26.70
CA GLN A 370 29.15 -16.61 27.15
C GLN A 370 27.91 -17.15 27.86
N LYS A 371 27.25 -16.32 28.68
CA LYS A 371 25.98 -16.66 29.33
C LYS A 371 24.91 -16.96 28.27
N TRP A 372 24.81 -16.13 27.23
CA TRP A 372 23.88 -16.35 26.12
C TRP A 372 24.19 -17.65 25.37
N GLN A 373 25.45 -17.88 24.98
CA GLN A 373 25.85 -19.10 24.27
C GLN A 373 25.54 -20.37 25.08
N THR A 374 25.70 -20.32 26.40
CA THR A 374 25.38 -21.43 27.30
C THR A 374 23.88 -21.68 27.33
N TRP A 375 23.08 -20.63 27.52
CA TRP A 375 21.62 -20.72 27.50
C TRP A 375 21.11 -21.23 26.14
N ARG A 376 21.62 -20.69 25.03
CA ARG A 376 21.25 -21.05 23.65
C ARG A 376 21.44 -22.54 23.41
N LYS A 377 22.61 -23.10 23.76
CA LYS A 377 22.91 -24.55 23.60
C LYS A 377 21.95 -25.45 24.39
N GLN A 378 21.39 -24.96 25.48
CA GLN A 378 20.51 -25.73 26.36
C GLN A 378 19.03 -25.65 25.94
N ASN A 379 18.60 -24.49 25.43
CA ASN A 379 17.18 -24.16 25.25
C ASN A 379 16.74 -24.10 23.79
N LEU A 380 17.60 -23.65 22.88
CA LEU A 380 17.32 -23.63 21.44
C LEU A 380 17.91 -24.89 20.80
N ARG A 381 17.09 -25.94 20.65
CA ARG A 381 17.45 -27.11 19.84
C ARG A 381 17.47 -26.69 18.37
N GLU A 382 18.57 -26.96 17.69
CA GLU A 382 18.77 -26.62 16.28
C GLU A 382 17.63 -27.16 15.39
N ASN A 383 16.88 -26.25 14.76
CA ASN A 383 16.36 -26.50 13.41
C ASN A 383 17.52 -26.27 12.43
N LEU A 384 18.57 -27.10 12.50
CA LEU A 384 19.48 -27.23 11.38
C LEU A 384 18.67 -27.81 10.22
N PRO A 385 18.76 -27.28 8.99
CA PRO A 385 18.32 -28.01 7.83
C PRO A 385 19.04 -29.35 7.87
N ILE A 386 18.30 -30.45 8.05
CA ILE A 386 18.86 -31.78 7.93
C ILE A 386 19.33 -31.88 6.48
N ASP A 387 20.64 -31.89 6.29
CA ASP A 387 21.23 -32.25 5.01
C ASP A 387 20.69 -33.64 4.65
N SER A 388 19.96 -33.75 3.53
CA SER A 388 19.27 -34.97 3.12
C SER A 388 20.22 -36.16 2.89
N ASP A 389 21.52 -35.90 2.96
CA ASP A 389 22.59 -36.85 2.73
C ASP A 389 23.19 -37.43 4.03
N ALA A 390 22.71 -37.02 5.20
CA ALA A 390 23.07 -37.64 6.48
C ALA A 390 22.18 -38.84 6.86
N ILE A 391 21.97 -39.77 5.92
CA ILE A 391 21.54 -41.14 6.23
C ILE A 391 22.74 -42.06 5.97
N GLU A 392 23.66 -42.13 6.93
CA GLU A 392 24.56 -43.27 7.06
C GLU A 392 24.55 -43.79 8.51
N GLY A 393 24.11 -45.03 8.67
CA GLY A 393 24.09 -45.72 9.96
C GLY A 393 23.39 -47.08 9.93
N PHE A 394 23.93 -48.01 9.14
CA PHE A 394 23.59 -49.44 9.09
C PHE A 394 23.60 -50.14 10.47
N THR A 395 22.73 -51.15 10.62
CA THR A 395 22.92 -52.56 11.13
C THR A 395 21.63 -53.02 11.84
N LEU A 396 21.04 -54.19 11.59
CA LEU A 396 21.52 -55.53 11.18
C LEU A 396 20.70 -56.13 10.03
#